data_AF-A0A967AED6-F1
#
_entry.id   AF-A0A967AED6-F1
#
_cell.length_a   1.000
_cell.length_b   1.000
_cell.length_c   1.000
_cell.angle_alpha   90.00
_cell.angle_beta   90.00
_cell.angle_gamma   90.00
#
_symmetry.space_group_name_H-M   'P 1'
#
loop_
_entity.id
_entity.type
_entity.pdbx_description
1 polymer ?
#
loop_
_entity_poly.entity_id
_entity_poly.type
_entity_poly.pdbx_seq_one_letter_code
_entity_poly.pdbx_strand_id
1 'polypeptide(L)'
;PFIEDSIIDDAEGFSFTYFETETDAQNNENPIEDPENYTNIETPTQTLFVLATNEETGCQNIQSFDIEILEIPQINEPELFSECDFSEEQLGFTEFDLTSKIDEITG
;
A
#
# COMPACT_ATOMS: atom_id res chain seq x y z
N PRO A 1 10.04 -6.66 4.46
CA PRO A 1 11.12 -6.81 5.48
C PRO A 1 10.79 -6.37 6.93
N PHE A 2 9.52 -6.13 7.32
CA PHE A 2 9.21 -5.66 8.69
C PHE A 2 8.05 -6.37 9.41
N ILE A 3 7.43 -7.40 8.81
CA ILE A 3 6.31 -8.12 9.45
C ILE A 3 6.83 -9.19 10.43
N GLU A 4 7.97 -9.82 10.13
CA GLU A 4 8.50 -10.97 10.88
C GLU A 4 8.88 -10.60 12.34
N ASP A 5 9.55 -9.46 12.53
CA ASP A 5 9.86 -8.91 13.86
C ASP A 5 8.62 -8.48 14.66
N SER A 6 7.47 -8.29 14.01
CA SER A 6 6.21 -7.98 14.71
C SER A 6 5.48 -9.24 15.19
N ILE A 7 5.84 -10.40 14.65
CA ILE A 7 5.22 -11.69 14.94
C ILE A 7 6.06 -12.48 15.96
N ILE A 8 7.40 -12.40 15.86
CA ILE A 8 8.34 -13.12 16.75
C ILE A 8 9.49 -12.17 17.12
N ASP A 9 9.74 -12.04 18.42
CA ASP A 9 10.78 -11.16 19.02
C ASP A 9 12.23 -11.61 18.67
N ASP A 10 12.38 -12.84 18.15
CA ASP A 10 13.62 -13.45 17.65
C ASP A 10 13.29 -14.45 16.53
N ALA A 11 13.38 -13.99 15.28
CA ALA A 11 13.06 -14.80 14.10
C ALA A 11 14.16 -15.79 13.69
N GLU A 12 15.33 -15.80 14.36
CA GLU A 12 16.40 -16.75 14.05
C GLU A 12 15.93 -18.20 14.28
N GLY A 13 16.08 -19.04 13.27
CA GLY A 13 15.65 -20.45 13.33
C GLY A 13 14.15 -20.66 13.09
N PHE A 14 13.44 -19.66 12.57
CA PHE A 14 12.09 -19.83 12.03
C PHE A 14 12.07 -19.70 10.51
N SER A 15 11.22 -20.50 9.87
CA SER A 15 10.80 -20.32 8.47
C SER A 15 9.36 -19.81 8.43
N PHE A 16 9.06 -18.96 7.45
CA PHE A 16 7.75 -18.34 7.28
C PHE A 16 7.19 -18.68 5.89
N THR A 17 5.93 -19.13 5.86
CA THR A 17 5.18 -19.36 4.62
C THR A 17 3.88 -18.56 4.68
N TYR A 18 3.51 -17.91 3.59
CA TYR A 18 2.37 -16.99 3.53
C TYR A 18 1.23 -17.56 2.69
N PHE A 19 -0.01 -17.27 3.05
CA PHE A 19 -1.23 -17.82 2.43
C PHE A 19 -2.34 -16.79 2.38
N GLU A 20 -3.23 -16.93 1.39
CA GLU A 20 -4.42 -16.09 1.24
C GLU A 20 -5.57 -16.52 2.16
N THR A 21 -5.60 -17.78 2.60
CA THR A 21 -6.66 -18.31 3.46
C THR A 21 -6.11 -19.08 4.67
N GLU A 22 -6.88 -19.09 5.76
CA GLU A 22 -6.53 -19.87 6.94
C GLU A 22 -6.49 -21.38 6.65
N THR A 23 -7.36 -21.86 5.76
CA THR A 23 -7.43 -23.30 5.41
C THR A 23 -6.18 -23.74 4.66
N ASP A 24 -5.71 -22.91 3.73
CA ASP A 24 -4.46 -23.14 3.01
C ASP A 24 -3.27 -23.16 3.97
N ALA A 25 -3.22 -22.24 4.95
CA ALA A 25 -2.19 -22.23 5.98
C ALA A 25 -2.22 -23.46 6.90
N GLN A 26 -3.41 -23.94 7.28
CA GLN A 26 -3.59 -25.14 8.10
C GLN A 26 -3.21 -26.43 7.38
N ASN A 27 -3.49 -26.51 6.07
CA ASN A 27 -3.18 -27.67 5.24
C ASN A 27 -1.80 -27.58 4.58
N ASN A 28 -1.13 -26.42 4.67
CA ASN A 28 0.11 -26.10 3.97
C ASN A 28 -0.02 -26.28 2.44
N GLU A 29 -1.12 -25.77 1.87
CA GLU A 29 -1.47 -25.83 0.46
C GLU A 29 -1.46 -24.42 -0.16
N ASN A 30 -1.19 -24.30 -1.46
CA ASN A 30 -1.23 -23.03 -2.20
C ASN A 30 -0.48 -21.85 -1.53
N PRO A 31 0.80 -22.00 -1.16
CA PRO A 31 1.56 -20.90 -0.59
C PRO A 31 1.75 -19.76 -1.59
N ILE A 32 1.88 -18.55 -1.07
CA ILE A 32 2.33 -17.39 -1.84
C ILE A 32 3.82 -17.58 -2.14
N GLU A 33 4.14 -17.90 -3.39
CA GLU A 33 5.51 -18.26 -3.84
C GLU A 33 6.50 -17.08 -3.78
N ASP A 34 6.01 -15.85 -3.99
CA ASP A 34 6.81 -14.61 -3.93
C ASP A 34 6.13 -13.56 -3.03
N PRO A 35 6.28 -13.68 -1.70
CA PRO A 35 5.68 -12.74 -0.75
C PRO A 35 6.20 -11.30 -0.89
N GLU A 36 7.43 -11.11 -1.40
CA GLU A 36 8.02 -9.77 -1.56
C GLU A 36 7.39 -8.98 -2.70
N ASN A 37 6.82 -9.67 -3.69
CA ASN A 37 6.13 -9.07 -4.84
C ASN A 37 4.64 -9.41 -4.90
N TYR A 38 4.07 -9.89 -3.79
CA TYR A 38 2.65 -10.23 -3.74
C TYR A 38 1.79 -8.98 -3.98
N THR A 39 0.82 -9.12 -4.90
CA THR A 39 -0.19 -8.09 -5.17
C THR A 39 -1.50 -8.54 -4.57
N ASN A 40 -2.11 -7.67 -3.76
CA ASN A 40 -3.39 -7.95 -3.13
C ASN A 40 -4.48 -8.18 -4.19
N ILE A 41 -5.37 -9.13 -3.89
CA ILE A 41 -6.53 -9.49 -4.71
C ILE A 41 -7.83 -8.88 -4.18
N GLU A 42 -7.81 -8.38 -2.94
CA GLU A 42 -8.92 -7.62 -2.33
C GLU A 42 -8.46 -6.20 -1.98
N THR A 43 -9.30 -5.21 -2.28
CA THR A 43 -9.05 -3.77 -2.04
C THR A 43 -10.19 -3.15 -1.22
N PRO A 44 -9.91 -2.25 -0.25
CA PRO A 44 -8.59 -1.69 0.06
C PRO A 44 -7.75 -2.55 1.01
N THR A 45 -8.36 -3.48 1.73
CA THR A 45 -7.71 -4.29 2.75
C THR A 45 -7.86 -5.77 2.42
N GLN A 46 -6.80 -6.55 2.61
CA GLN A 46 -6.80 -8.01 2.51
C GLN A 46 -6.10 -8.62 3.72
N THR A 47 -6.71 -9.62 4.34
CA THR A 47 -6.08 -10.41 5.39
C THR A 47 -5.25 -11.54 4.77
N LEU A 48 -4.00 -11.66 5.19
CA LEU A 48 -3.12 -12.79 4.86
C LEU A 48 -2.79 -13.60 6.12
N PHE A 49 -2.40 -14.84 5.91
CA PHE A 49 -2.02 -15.78 6.95
C PHE A 49 -0.55 -16.16 6.80
N VAL A 50 0.15 -16.27 7.91
CA VAL A 50 1.56 -16.69 7.96
C VAL A 50 1.71 -17.88 8.88
N LEU A 51 2.31 -18.94 8.35
CA LEU A 51 2.72 -20.13 9.09
C LEU A 51 4.19 -19.96 9.47
N ALA A 52 4.46 -19.75 10.75
CA ALA A 52 5.80 -19.75 11.31
C ALA A 52 6.16 -21.16 11.78
N THR A 53 7.27 -21.71 11.29
CA THR A 53 7.78 -23.03 11.67
C THR A 53 9.14 -22.89 12.32
N ASN A 54 9.27 -23.31 13.59
CA ASN A 54 10.56 -23.40 14.24
C ASN A 54 11.36 -24.57 13.65
N GLU A 55 12.53 -24.30 13.08
CA GLU A 55 13.32 -25.29 12.33
C GLU A 55 13.98 -26.34 13.23
N GLU A 56 14.19 -26.05 14.52
CA GLU A 56 14.79 -26.99 15.48
C GLU A 56 13.76 -27.96 16.06
N THR A 57 12.56 -27.45 16.41
CA THR A 57 11.52 -28.21 17.11
C THR A 57 10.40 -28.70 16.19
N GLY A 58 10.27 -28.12 15.00
CA GLY A 58 9.14 -28.34 14.10
C GLY A 58 7.82 -27.76 14.60
N CYS A 59 7.82 -26.97 15.68
CA CYS A 59 6.60 -26.33 16.18
C CYS A 59 6.10 -25.30 15.17
N GLN A 60 4.80 -25.35 14.89
CA GLN A 60 4.14 -24.50 13.92
C GLN A 60 3.10 -23.60 14.59
N ASN A 61 3.01 -22.36 14.14
CA ASN A 61 1.99 -21.42 14.56
C ASN A 61 1.49 -20.61 13.36
N ILE A 62 0.18 -20.38 13.29
CA ILE A 62 -0.46 -19.58 12.24
C ILE A 62 -0.91 -18.27 12.86
N GLN A 63 -0.52 -17.17 12.23
CA GLN A 63 -0.96 -15.82 12.58
C GLN A 63 -1.55 -15.14 11.35
N SER A 64 -2.37 -14.12 11.56
CA SER A 64 -2.91 -13.30 10.46
C SER A 64 -2.48 -11.84 10.59
N PHE A 65 -2.41 -11.16 9.46
CA PHE A 65 -2.15 -9.73 9.37
C PHE A 65 -2.85 -9.15 8.16
N ASP A 66 -3.13 -7.85 8.20
CA ASP A 66 -3.77 -7.14 7.11
C ASP A 66 -2.73 -6.42 6.26
N ILE A 67 -2.92 -6.46 4.94
CA ILE A 67 -2.26 -5.55 3.99
C ILE A 67 -3.29 -4.57 3.47
N GLU A 68 -2.89 -3.32 3.33
CA GLU A 68 -3.76 -2.23 2.88
C GLU A 68 -3.16 -1.55 1.65
N ILE A 69 -3.96 -1.37 0.60
CA ILE A 69 -3.68 -0.37 -0.43
C ILE A 69 -4.19 0.98 0.08
N LEU A 70 -3.27 1.93 0.18
CA LEU A 70 -3.63 3.34 0.25
C LEU A 70 -3.97 3.83 -1.15
N GLU A 71 -5.26 4.00 -1.43
CA GLU A 71 -5.70 4.65 -2.67
C GLU A 71 -5.11 6.07 -2.72
N ILE A 72 -4.37 6.37 -3.78
CA ILE A 72 -3.99 7.77 -4.05
C ILE A 72 -5.25 8.52 -4.48
N PRO A 73 -5.47 9.76 -3.98
CA PRO A 73 -6.60 10.56 -4.42
C PRO A 73 -6.53 10.74 -5.94
N GLN A 74 -7.65 10.48 -6.61
CA GLN A 74 -7.78 10.78 -8.03
C GLN A 74 -7.76 12.31 -8.18
N ILE A 75 -6.82 12.82 -8.98
CA ILE A 75 -6.79 14.24 -9.36
C ILE A 75 -7.40 14.40 -10.74
N ASN A 76 -8.10 15.51 -10.96
CA ASN A 76 -8.54 15.88 -12.29
C ASN A 76 -7.48 16.75 -12.97
N GLU A 77 -7.39 16.64 -14.29
CA GLU A 77 -6.61 17.58 -15.09
C GLU A 77 -7.35 18.93 -15.13
N PRO A 78 -6.74 20.03 -14.65
CA PRO A 78 -7.37 21.33 -14.73
C PRO A 78 -7.33 21.87 -16.17
N GLU A 79 -8.33 22.64 -16.54
CA GLU A 79 -8.36 23.44 -17.75
C GLU A 79 -7.13 24.36 -17.80
N LEU A 80 -6.67 24.59 -19.03
CA LEU A 80 -5.53 25.45 -19.30
C LEU A 80 -5.69 26.79 -18.58
N PHE A 81 -4.79 27.06 -17.62
CA PHE A 81 -4.84 28.30 -16.87
C PHE A 81 -4.09 29.40 -17.62
N SER A 82 -4.83 30.40 -18.10
CA SER A 82 -4.26 31.56 -18.79
C SER A 82 -4.81 32.85 -18.21
N GLU A 83 -3.92 33.74 -17.81
CA GLU A 83 -4.26 35.09 -17.35
C GLU A 83 -3.64 36.14 -18.28
N CYS A 84 -4.37 37.22 -18.48
CA CYS A 84 -3.90 38.38 -19.24
C CYS A 84 -3.54 39.51 -18.27
N ASP A 85 -2.52 40.30 -18.61
CA ASP A 85 -2.21 41.54 -17.88
C ASP A 85 -3.28 42.60 -18.21
N PHE A 86 -4.28 42.71 -17.34
CA PHE A 86 -5.31 43.75 -17.40
C PHE A 86 -5.04 44.93 -16.46
N SER A 87 -3.83 45.02 -15.88
CA SER A 87 -3.49 46.14 -15.01
C SER A 87 -3.55 47.46 -15.80
N GLU A 88 -4.11 48.52 -15.19
CA GLU A 88 -4.17 49.84 -15.85
C GLU A 88 -2.77 50.38 -16.20
N GLU A 89 -1.76 49.94 -15.43
CA GLU A 89 -0.35 50.30 -15.61
C GLU A 89 0.37 49.43 -16.66
N GLN A 90 -0.25 48.34 -17.14
CA GLN A 90 0.32 47.39 -18.12
C GLN A 90 1.76 47.02 -17.74
N LEU A 91 1.90 46.39 -16.58
CA LEU A 91 3.18 46.08 -15.95
C LEU A 91 4.06 45.13 -16.80
N GLY A 92 3.49 44.47 -17.81
CA GLY A 92 4.19 43.53 -18.67
C GLY A 92 4.33 42.14 -18.03
N PHE A 93 3.66 41.93 -16.90
CA PHE A 93 3.54 40.66 -16.20
C PHE A 93 2.20 40.63 -15.45
N THR A 94 1.67 39.43 -15.22
CA THR A 94 0.46 39.20 -14.43
C THR A 94 0.71 38.11 -13.39
N GLU A 95 -0.04 38.12 -12.30
CA GLU A 95 0.04 37.10 -11.25
C GLU A 95 -0.86 35.91 -11.59
N PHE A 96 -0.35 34.70 -11.37
CA PHE A 96 -1.12 33.47 -11.49
C PHE A 96 -1.38 32.91 -10.10
N ASP A 97 -2.63 33.01 -9.64
CA ASP A 97 -3.02 32.35 -8.40
C ASP A 97 -3.33 30.87 -8.66
N LEU A 98 -2.33 30.02 -8.45
CA LEU A 98 -2.48 28.57 -8.61
C LEU A 98 -3.42 27.95 -7.56
N THR A 99 -3.73 28.65 -6.46
CA THR A 99 -4.68 28.15 -5.46
C THR A 99 -6.11 28.14 -5.98
N SER A 100 -6.42 29.00 -6.96
CA SER A 100 -7.71 29.00 -7.66
C SER A 100 -8.00 27.71 -8.44
N LYS A 101 -6.96 26.91 -8.73
CA LYS A 101 -7.07 25.64 -9.44
C LYS A 101 -7.19 24.42 -8.53
N ILE A 102 -7.15 24.60 -7.20
CA ILE A 102 -7.21 23.49 -6.24
C ILE A 102 -8.51 22.71 -6.39
N ASP A 103 -9.67 23.38 -6.36
CA ASP A 103 -10.98 22.71 -6.44
C ASP A 103 -11.14 21.91 -7.74
N GLU A 104 -10.59 22.41 -8.84
CA GLU A 104 -10.60 21.73 -10.13
C GLU A 104 -9.75 20.46 -10.09
N ILE A 105 -8.53 20.54 -9.55
CA ILE A 105 -7.59 19.42 -9.41
C ILE A 105 -8.11 18.37 -8.42
N THR A 106 -8.75 18.78 -7.33
CA THR A 106 -9.19 17.85 -6.27
C THR A 106 -10.61 17.32 -6.45
N GLY A 107 -11.43 17.96 -7.29
CA GLY A 107 -12.84 17.62 -7.50
C GLY A 107 -13.79 18.23 -6.47
#